data_AF-A0A9D1L1R5-F1
#
_entry.id   AF-A0A9D1L1R5-F1
#
_cell.length_a   1.000
_cell.length_b   1.000
_cell.length_c   1.000
_cell.angle_alpha   90.00
_cell.angle_beta   90.00
_cell.angle_gamma   90.00
#
_symmetry.space_group_name_H-M   'P 1'
#
loop_
_entity.id
_entity.type
_entity.pdbx_description
1 polymer ?
#
loop_
_entity_poly.entity_id
_entity_poly.type
_entity_poly.pdbx_seq_one_letter_code
_entity_poly.pdbx_strand_id
1 'polypeptide(L)'
;MMIYDRLLHTSHLSDNEMTVAQYLYHYKGQVTRLTAADIAHATFTSASTVVRLAQKLGYNGWSDLKEALQTEKSFMENCIDEVDANIPFSAMDPAQKISRQLEKLETESIRATADLIRHDELQKATLALANAKRIYIFGMANSASCAYDFQYKMRFLFKPVEIINNRDDFAYLFQTMQAEDCCLFISYSGETFDELQLTEILCTLPCLRISLTSYTNNHLISCTNAHLYIPECEKRYAKIGHFSSNIAIHYLLDVLFACVFAHHYSDNMDKRKMYIETTDFPHRFDQ
;
A
#
# COMPACT_ATOMS: atom_id res chain seq x y z
N MET A 1 -3.87 18.57 21.44
CA MET A 1 -4.51 19.05 20.20
C MET A 1 -3.48 19.85 19.42
N MET A 2 -3.29 19.56 18.14
CA MET A 2 -2.29 20.24 17.31
C MET A 2 -2.60 21.75 17.23
N ILE A 3 -1.59 22.61 17.12
CA ILE A 3 -1.74 24.06 16.97
C ILE A 3 -2.62 24.37 15.75
N TYR A 4 -2.44 23.64 14.65
CA TYR A 4 -3.29 23.83 13.47
C TYR A 4 -4.77 23.51 13.72
N ASP A 5 -5.09 22.55 14.57
CA ASP A 5 -6.48 22.24 14.93
C ASP A 5 -7.05 23.31 15.88
N ARG A 6 -6.20 23.89 16.75
CA ARG A 6 -6.59 25.00 17.63
C ARG A 6 -6.96 26.26 16.86
N LEU A 7 -6.38 26.51 15.68
CA LEU A 7 -6.70 27.69 14.86
C LEU A 7 -8.18 27.78 14.50
N LEU A 8 -8.85 26.65 14.23
CA LEU A 8 -10.25 26.63 13.80
C LEU A 8 -11.26 26.40 14.94
N HIS A 9 -10.77 26.03 16.13
CA HIS A 9 -11.60 25.65 17.28
C HIS A 9 -11.45 26.56 18.49
N THR A 10 -10.67 27.65 18.37
CA THR A 10 -10.56 28.66 19.42
C THR A 10 -11.86 29.48 19.49
N SER A 11 -12.50 29.51 20.65
CA SER A 11 -13.71 30.28 20.87
C SER A 11 -13.43 31.79 20.99
N HIS A 12 -14.42 32.61 20.65
CA HIS A 12 -14.37 34.08 20.79
C HIS A 12 -13.27 34.79 19.97
N LEU A 13 -12.99 34.31 18.75
CA LEU A 13 -12.24 35.08 17.76
C LEU A 13 -13.15 36.15 17.13
N SER A 14 -12.62 37.36 16.94
CA SER A 14 -13.23 38.38 16.07
C SER A 14 -13.10 37.99 14.60
N ASP A 15 -13.89 38.59 13.72
CA ASP A 15 -13.87 38.29 12.27
C ASP A 15 -12.47 38.41 11.64
N ASN A 16 -11.72 39.43 12.07
CA ASN A 16 -10.35 39.65 11.60
C ASN A 16 -9.37 38.60 12.16
N GLU A 17 -9.56 38.14 13.40
CA GLU A 17 -8.73 37.07 13.98
C GLU A 17 -9.06 35.71 13.35
N MET A 18 -10.33 35.46 13.03
CA MET A 18 -10.78 34.26 12.31
C MET A 18 -10.20 34.23 10.89
N THR A 19 -10.19 35.37 10.19
CA THR A 19 -9.58 35.50 8.86
C THR A 19 -8.09 35.14 8.89
N VAL A 20 -7.35 35.65 9.90
CA VAL A 20 -5.95 35.29 10.10
C VAL A 20 -5.80 33.81 10.44
N ALA A 21 -6.64 33.25 11.31
CA ALA A 21 -6.58 31.84 11.68
C ALA A 21 -6.83 30.90 10.49
N GLN A 22 -7.80 31.21 9.63
CA GLN A 22 -8.08 30.46 8.40
C GLN A 22 -6.91 30.55 7.40
N TYR A 23 -6.31 31.74 7.26
CA TYR A 23 -5.12 31.90 6.43
C TYR A 23 -3.96 31.04 6.93
N LEU A 24 -3.69 31.05 8.25
CA LEU A 24 -2.67 30.20 8.85
C LEU A 24 -2.97 28.70 8.67
N TYR A 25 -4.25 28.31 8.71
CA TYR A 25 -4.69 26.94 8.48
C TYR A 25 -4.57 26.50 7.02
N HIS A 26 -4.85 27.36 6.04
CA HIS A 26 -4.76 26.98 4.63
C HIS A 26 -3.32 26.98 4.09
N TYR A 27 -2.43 27.79 4.67
CA TYR A 27 -1.06 27.98 4.19
C TYR A 27 0.02 27.43 5.16
N LYS A 28 -0.30 26.35 5.89
CA LYS A 28 0.52 25.70 6.96
C LYS A 28 2.02 25.57 6.64
N GLY A 29 2.38 25.34 5.38
CA GLY A 29 3.77 25.17 4.96
C GLY A 29 4.56 26.48 4.79
N GLN A 30 3.91 27.59 4.42
CA GLN A 30 4.58 28.82 3.98
C GLN A 30 4.58 29.91 5.07
N VAL A 31 3.60 29.87 5.98
CA VAL A 31 3.39 30.89 7.02
C VAL A 31 4.55 31.00 8.01
N THR A 32 5.32 29.92 8.21
CA THR A 32 6.52 29.91 9.06
C THR A 32 7.70 30.67 8.47
N ARG A 33 7.59 31.21 7.24
CA ARG A 33 8.58 32.12 6.65
C ARG A 33 8.17 33.59 6.74
N LEU A 34 6.89 33.84 7.06
CA LEU A 34 6.30 35.17 7.06
C LEU A 34 6.52 35.90 8.40
N THR A 35 6.53 37.22 8.34
CA THR A 35 6.44 38.10 9.50
C THR A 35 4.97 38.42 9.82
N ALA A 36 4.71 39.00 10.98
CA ALA A 36 3.35 39.45 11.34
C ALA A 36 2.82 40.51 10.36
N ALA A 37 3.72 41.33 9.78
CA ALA A 37 3.37 42.33 8.78
C ALA A 37 2.97 41.69 7.44
N ASP A 38 3.68 40.64 7.00
CA ASP A 38 3.36 39.93 5.76
C ASP A 38 1.99 39.24 5.84
N ILE A 39 1.69 38.63 6.99
CA ILE A 39 0.39 37.98 7.23
C ILE A 39 -0.73 39.02 7.30
N ALA A 40 -0.48 40.14 7.97
CA ALA A 40 -1.43 41.26 8.03
C ALA A 40 -1.73 41.78 6.62
N HIS A 41 -0.71 41.94 5.78
CA HIS A 41 -0.87 42.35 4.38
C HIS A 41 -1.67 41.31 3.57
N ALA A 42 -1.34 40.02 3.70
CA ALA A 42 -2.01 38.95 2.97
C ALA A 42 -3.48 38.73 3.37
N THR A 43 -3.84 39.12 4.60
CA THR A 43 -5.19 38.95 5.16
C THR A 43 -5.99 40.25 5.19
N PHE A 44 -5.43 41.36 4.70
CA PHE A 44 -6.01 42.70 4.81
C PHE A 44 -6.36 43.10 6.25
N THR A 45 -5.52 42.69 7.20
CA THR A 45 -5.64 43.00 8.63
C THR A 45 -4.45 43.82 9.15
N SER A 46 -4.40 44.06 10.46
CA SER A 46 -3.27 44.74 11.12
C SER A 46 -2.30 43.74 11.76
N ALA A 47 -1.01 44.10 11.87
CA ALA A 47 -0.04 43.28 12.60
C ALA A 47 -0.45 43.04 14.08
N SER A 48 -1.14 44.01 14.69
CA SER A 48 -1.72 43.86 16.04
C SER A 48 -2.82 42.80 16.12
N THR A 49 -3.50 42.48 15.02
CA THR A 49 -4.48 41.38 14.96
C THR A 49 -3.78 40.02 14.97
N VAL A 50 -2.67 39.88 14.23
CA VAL A 50 -1.85 38.65 14.24
C VAL A 50 -1.28 38.37 15.63
N VAL A 51 -0.80 39.42 16.33
CA VAL A 51 -0.27 39.30 17.70
C VAL A 51 -1.37 38.92 18.71
N ARG A 52 -2.57 39.54 18.63
CA ARG A 52 -3.70 39.20 19.51
C ARG A 52 -4.19 37.77 19.31
N LEU A 53 -4.24 37.30 18.07
CA LEU A 53 -4.55 35.89 17.79
C LEU A 53 -3.55 34.95 18.47
N ALA A 54 -2.25 35.23 18.35
CA ALA A 54 -1.21 34.43 19.02
C ALA A 54 -1.38 34.39 20.55
N GLN A 55 -1.74 35.52 21.14
CA GLN A 55 -2.03 35.62 22.58
C GLN A 55 -3.27 34.82 22.99
N LYS A 56 -4.34 34.85 22.20
CA LYS A 56 -5.54 34.02 22.44
C LYS A 56 -5.24 32.51 22.34
N LEU A 57 -4.26 32.13 21.54
CA LEU A 57 -3.78 30.75 21.42
C LEU A 57 -2.82 30.33 22.54
N GLY A 58 -2.49 31.25 23.46
CA GLY A 58 -1.64 31.01 24.63
C GLY A 58 -0.15 31.34 24.43
N TYR A 59 0.20 32.12 23.41
CA TYR A 59 1.59 32.48 23.09
C TYR A 59 1.88 33.97 23.34
N ASN A 60 3.13 34.34 23.56
CA ASN A 60 3.51 35.72 23.88
C ASN A 60 3.38 36.69 22.68
N GLY A 61 3.29 36.15 21.46
CA GLY A 61 3.11 36.92 20.22
C GLY A 61 3.38 36.07 18.98
N TRP A 62 3.41 36.70 17.81
CA TRP A 62 3.61 35.98 16.53
C TRP A 62 4.92 35.18 16.51
N SER A 63 6.03 35.72 17.01
CA SER A 63 7.32 35.01 16.99
C SER A 63 7.29 33.71 17.79
N ASP A 64 6.64 33.72 18.96
CA ASP A 64 6.48 32.55 19.85
C ASP A 64 5.52 31.51 19.23
N LEU A 65 4.38 31.96 18.70
CA LEU A 65 3.48 31.10 17.93
C LEU A 65 4.17 30.51 16.69
N LYS A 66 4.99 31.30 16.00
CA LYS A 66 5.75 30.88 14.81
C LYS A 66 6.77 29.82 15.15
N GLU A 67 7.49 29.95 16.26
CA GLU A 67 8.43 28.94 16.75
C GLU A 67 7.70 27.64 17.12
N ALA A 68 6.55 27.74 17.78
CA ALA A 68 5.71 26.58 18.09
C ALA A 68 5.14 25.92 16.83
N LEU A 69 4.70 26.70 15.83
CA LEU A 69 4.26 26.20 14.52
C LEU A 69 5.41 25.57 13.73
N GLN A 70 6.62 26.12 13.82
CA GLN A 70 7.83 25.54 13.24
C GLN A 70 8.20 24.23 13.93
N THR A 71 8.05 24.15 15.25
CA THR A 71 8.31 22.94 16.04
C THR A 71 7.28 21.85 15.76
N GLU A 72 6.00 22.20 15.63
CA GLU A 72 4.93 21.27 15.25
C GLU A 72 5.07 20.83 13.79
N LYS A 73 5.41 21.77 12.90
CA LYS A 73 5.74 21.47 11.52
C LYS A 73 6.97 20.59 11.44
N SER A 74 8.02 20.84 12.21
CA SER A 74 9.19 19.96 12.31
C SER A 74 8.86 18.68 13.08
N PHE A 75 7.82 18.59 13.90
CA PHE A 75 7.38 17.30 14.45
C PHE A 75 6.63 16.48 13.40
N MET A 76 5.94 17.14 12.47
CA MET A 76 5.32 16.52 11.30
C MET A 76 6.32 16.23 10.17
N GLU A 77 7.34 17.07 10.01
CA GLU A 77 8.37 17.01 8.98
C GLU A 77 9.62 16.26 9.47
N ASN A 78 10.01 16.27 10.75
CA ASN A 78 11.04 15.37 11.30
C ASN A 78 10.50 13.93 11.50
N CYS A 79 9.35 13.62 10.92
CA CYS A 79 9.14 12.34 10.26
C CYS A 79 9.94 12.25 8.92
N ILE A 80 11.10 12.91 8.80
CA ILE A 80 12.13 12.72 7.77
C ILE A 80 13.32 12.00 8.44
N ASP A 81 12.99 10.97 9.22
CA ASP A 81 13.79 9.76 9.21
C ASP A 81 13.00 8.76 8.36
N GLU A 82 13.71 8.02 7.51
CA GLU A 82 13.18 6.85 6.81
C GLU A 82 12.58 5.92 7.88
N VAL A 83 11.28 5.60 7.78
CA VAL A 83 10.67 4.70 8.77
C VAL A 83 11.30 3.33 8.58
N ASP A 84 12.04 2.84 9.59
CA ASP A 84 12.64 1.51 9.50
C ASP A 84 11.54 0.46 9.35
N ALA A 85 11.45 -0.16 8.17
CA ALA A 85 10.45 -1.19 7.89
C ALA A 85 10.57 -2.42 8.80
N ASN A 86 11.73 -2.61 9.46
CA ASN A 86 11.98 -3.71 10.38
C ASN A 86 11.43 -3.42 11.77
N ILE A 87 11.60 -2.19 12.26
CA ILE A 87 11.19 -1.73 13.59
C ILE A 87 10.60 -0.32 13.45
N PRO A 88 9.35 -0.18 12.94
CA PRO A 88 8.82 1.12 12.52
C PRO A 88 8.48 2.08 13.67
N PHE A 89 8.48 1.59 14.91
CA PHE A 89 8.14 2.34 16.11
C PHE A 89 8.96 1.88 17.31
N SER A 90 9.07 2.75 18.32
CA SER A 90 9.77 2.48 19.58
C SER A 90 8.81 2.09 20.71
N ALA A 91 9.33 1.41 21.74
CA ALA A 91 8.55 0.92 22.88
C ALA A 91 7.79 2.02 23.65
N MET A 92 8.29 3.26 23.63
CA MET A 92 7.69 4.41 24.32
C MET A 92 6.84 5.30 23.41
N ASP A 93 6.68 4.95 22.13
CA ASP A 93 5.91 5.76 21.20
C ASP A 93 4.40 5.71 21.54
N PRO A 94 3.71 6.86 21.58
CA PRO A 94 2.27 6.85 21.79
C PRO A 94 1.56 6.23 20.59
N ALA A 95 0.41 5.57 20.81
CA ALA A 95 -0.33 4.85 19.76
C ALA A 95 -0.60 5.71 18.50
N GLN A 96 -0.85 7.01 18.66
CA GLN A 96 -1.05 7.93 17.52
C GLN A 96 0.20 8.09 16.65
N LYS A 97 1.40 8.06 17.25
CA LYS A 97 2.67 8.11 16.51
C LYS A 97 2.92 6.80 15.78
N ILE A 98 2.67 5.65 16.44
CA ILE A 98 2.75 4.32 15.82
C ILE A 98 1.83 4.25 14.59
N SER A 99 0.58 4.69 14.72
CA SER A 99 -0.37 4.73 13.61
C SER A 99 0.13 5.56 12.42
N ARG A 100 0.71 6.75 12.66
CA ARG A 100 1.26 7.60 11.60
C ARG A 100 2.53 7.02 10.96
N GLN A 101 3.38 6.34 11.75
CA GLN A 101 4.57 5.67 11.23
C GLN A 101 4.19 4.51 10.32
N LEU A 102 3.21 3.69 10.71
CA LEU A 102 2.70 2.60 9.87
C LEU A 102 1.99 3.13 8.61
N GLU A 103 1.14 4.14 8.73
CA GLU A 103 0.50 4.80 7.58
C GLU A 103 1.54 5.27 6.55
N LYS A 104 2.59 5.96 7.03
CA LYS A 104 3.67 6.45 6.18
C LYS A 104 4.40 5.30 5.50
N LEU A 105 4.85 4.30 6.27
CA LEU A 105 5.58 3.13 5.76
C LEU A 105 4.78 2.38 4.69
N GLU A 106 3.50 2.10 4.95
CA GLU A 106 2.65 1.37 4.02
C GLU A 106 2.37 2.18 2.75
N THR A 107 2.11 3.49 2.89
CA THR A 107 1.89 4.39 1.74
C THR A 107 3.14 4.47 0.85
N GLU A 108 4.32 4.61 1.44
CA GLU A 108 5.59 4.63 0.71
C GLU A 108 5.86 3.27 0.04
N SER A 109 5.55 2.17 0.72
CA SER A 109 5.68 0.82 0.16
C SER A 109 4.79 0.63 -1.07
N ILE A 110 3.54 1.09 -1.04
CA ILE A 110 2.63 1.04 -2.20
C ILE A 110 3.21 1.87 -3.35
N ARG A 111 3.64 3.11 -3.10
CA ARG A 111 4.20 3.98 -4.14
C ARG A 111 5.45 3.38 -4.78
N ALA A 112 6.40 2.94 -3.97
CA ALA A 112 7.62 2.30 -4.45
C ALA A 112 7.32 1.02 -5.23
N THR A 113 6.33 0.23 -4.79
CA THR A 113 5.90 -0.98 -5.52
C THR A 113 5.31 -0.61 -6.88
N ALA A 114 4.45 0.41 -6.95
CA ALA A 114 3.86 0.89 -8.19
C ALA A 114 4.93 1.37 -9.19
N ASP A 115 5.94 2.08 -8.71
CA ASP A 115 7.06 2.58 -9.52
C ASP A 115 7.93 1.46 -10.10
N LEU A 116 7.98 0.29 -9.45
CA LEU A 116 8.71 -0.90 -9.92
C LEU A 116 7.94 -1.72 -10.97
N ILE A 117 6.64 -1.45 -11.18
CA ILE A 117 5.84 -2.20 -12.15
C ILE A 117 6.30 -1.88 -13.57
N ARG A 118 6.77 -2.91 -14.27
CA ARG A 118 7.09 -2.84 -15.69
C ARG A 118 5.89 -3.27 -16.52
N HIS A 119 5.48 -2.42 -17.46
CA HIS A 119 4.33 -2.66 -18.33
C HIS A 119 4.35 -4.05 -18.98
N ASP A 120 5.45 -4.44 -19.61
CA ASP A 120 5.54 -5.70 -20.35
C ASP A 120 5.45 -6.92 -19.44
N GLU A 121 6.04 -6.85 -18.24
CA GLU A 121 5.98 -7.94 -17.25
C GLU A 121 4.57 -8.08 -16.68
N LEU A 122 3.92 -6.95 -16.37
CA LEU A 122 2.52 -6.95 -15.93
C LEU A 122 1.59 -7.51 -17.00
N GLN A 123 1.81 -7.14 -18.26
CA GLN A 123 1.01 -7.64 -19.38
C GLN A 123 1.20 -9.15 -19.57
N LYS A 124 2.44 -9.66 -19.53
CA LYS A 124 2.72 -11.11 -19.59
C LYS A 124 2.02 -11.86 -18.46
N ALA A 125 2.15 -11.37 -17.23
CA ALA A 125 1.50 -11.98 -16.06
C ALA A 125 -0.02 -11.97 -16.18
N THR A 126 -0.61 -10.86 -16.63
CA THR A 126 -2.05 -10.72 -16.87
C THR A 126 -2.54 -11.74 -17.90
N LEU A 127 -1.86 -11.86 -19.04
CA LEU A 127 -2.23 -12.81 -20.09
C LEU A 127 -2.11 -14.26 -19.63
N ALA A 128 -1.06 -14.59 -18.87
CA ALA A 128 -0.87 -15.92 -18.31
C ALA A 128 -2.04 -16.29 -17.38
N LEU A 129 -2.41 -15.41 -16.45
CA LEU A 129 -3.51 -15.63 -15.51
C LEU A 129 -4.89 -15.65 -16.21
N ALA A 130 -5.11 -14.75 -17.17
CA ALA A 130 -6.37 -14.65 -17.90
C ALA A 130 -6.64 -15.89 -18.76
N ASN A 131 -5.62 -16.52 -19.33
CA ASN A 131 -5.77 -17.71 -20.16
C ASN A 131 -5.64 -19.03 -19.39
N ALA A 132 -5.12 -19.01 -18.16
CA ALA A 132 -4.92 -20.21 -17.35
C ALA A 132 -6.23 -20.96 -17.08
N LYS A 133 -6.18 -22.29 -17.19
CA LYS A 133 -7.26 -23.20 -16.80
C LYS A 133 -7.34 -23.36 -15.29
N ARG A 134 -6.18 -23.48 -14.63
CA ARG A 134 -6.02 -23.45 -13.17
C ARG A 134 -4.83 -22.59 -12.81
N ILE A 135 -4.92 -21.91 -11.68
CA ILE A 135 -3.84 -21.07 -11.14
C ILE A 135 -3.37 -21.68 -9.83
N TYR A 136 -2.08 -21.95 -9.72
CA TYR A 136 -1.45 -22.40 -8.49
C TYR A 136 -0.66 -21.25 -7.87
N ILE A 137 -0.94 -20.92 -6.61
CA ILE A 137 -0.18 -19.91 -5.87
C ILE A 137 0.68 -20.61 -4.82
N PHE A 138 1.98 -20.49 -4.96
CA PHE A 138 2.97 -20.98 -4.01
C PHE A 138 3.42 -19.84 -3.13
N GLY A 139 2.89 -19.79 -1.91
CA GLY A 139 3.15 -18.71 -0.97
C GLY A 139 3.21 -19.25 0.45
N MET A 140 4.22 -18.81 1.19
CA MET A 140 4.50 -19.29 2.54
C MET A 140 4.08 -18.31 3.64
N ALA A 141 3.64 -18.86 4.77
CA ALA A 141 3.32 -18.11 5.99
C ALA A 141 2.45 -16.87 5.71
N ASN A 142 2.92 -15.67 6.06
CA ASN A 142 2.13 -14.44 5.98
C ASN A 142 1.67 -14.08 4.56
N SER A 143 2.45 -14.44 3.53
CA SER A 143 2.06 -14.20 2.13
C SER A 143 0.83 -15.01 1.67
N ALA A 144 0.48 -16.08 2.38
CA ALA A 144 -0.73 -16.86 2.09
C ALA A 144 -2.00 -16.04 2.36
N SER A 145 -1.98 -15.10 3.32
CA SER A 145 -3.15 -14.26 3.63
C SER A 145 -3.60 -13.41 2.44
N CYS A 146 -2.66 -12.74 1.77
CA CYS A 146 -2.90 -11.98 0.54
C CYS A 146 -3.35 -12.91 -0.61
N ALA A 147 -2.79 -14.12 -0.69
CA ALA A 147 -3.20 -15.11 -1.69
C ALA A 147 -4.66 -15.55 -1.52
N TYR A 148 -5.17 -15.67 -0.28
CA TYR A 148 -6.58 -16.01 -0.03
C TYR A 148 -7.53 -14.91 -0.49
N ASP A 149 -7.19 -13.64 -0.27
CA ASP A 149 -7.98 -12.51 -0.79
C ASP A 149 -8.00 -12.49 -2.33
N PHE A 150 -6.84 -12.69 -2.96
CA PHE A 150 -6.76 -12.83 -4.41
C PHE A 150 -7.56 -14.03 -4.95
N GLN A 151 -7.45 -15.20 -4.32
CA GLN A 151 -8.28 -16.37 -4.65
C GLN A 151 -9.76 -16.03 -4.56
N TYR A 152 -10.20 -15.35 -3.50
CA TYR A 152 -11.59 -14.95 -3.33
C TYR A 152 -12.05 -14.06 -4.49
N LYS A 153 -11.25 -13.05 -4.87
CA LYS A 153 -11.54 -12.17 -6.01
C LYS A 153 -11.60 -12.92 -7.35
N MET A 154 -10.70 -13.87 -7.58
CA MET A 154 -10.66 -14.67 -8.81
C MET A 154 -11.87 -15.59 -8.98
N ARG A 155 -12.60 -15.92 -7.90
CA ARG A 155 -13.88 -16.66 -7.99
C ARG A 155 -14.93 -15.89 -8.79
N PHE A 156 -14.94 -14.56 -8.70
CA PHE A 156 -15.86 -13.73 -9.51
C PHE A 156 -15.57 -13.81 -11.01
N LEU A 157 -14.37 -14.25 -11.39
CA LEU A 157 -13.96 -14.47 -12.77
C LEU A 157 -14.12 -15.94 -13.21
N PHE A 158 -14.64 -16.79 -12.32
CA PHE A 158 -14.73 -18.24 -12.53
C PHE A 158 -13.36 -18.87 -12.81
N LYS A 159 -12.30 -18.32 -12.20
CA LYS A 159 -10.93 -18.81 -12.31
C LYS A 159 -10.58 -19.63 -11.06
N PRO A 160 -10.35 -20.95 -11.20
CA PRO A 160 -9.90 -21.78 -10.09
C PRO A 160 -8.48 -21.38 -9.67
N VAL A 161 -8.32 -21.04 -8.39
CA VAL A 161 -7.03 -20.74 -7.78
C VAL A 161 -6.81 -21.70 -6.62
N GLU A 162 -5.69 -22.40 -6.60
CA GLU A 162 -5.27 -23.30 -5.53
C GLU A 162 -4.07 -22.70 -4.80
N ILE A 163 -4.14 -22.59 -3.48
CA ILE A 163 -3.07 -22.00 -2.67
C ILE A 163 -2.30 -23.13 -2.01
N ILE A 164 -1.01 -23.20 -2.30
CA ILE A 164 -0.11 -24.22 -1.79
C ILE A 164 0.84 -23.57 -0.79
N ASN A 165 0.62 -23.87 0.49
CA ASN A 165 1.38 -23.29 1.60
C ASN A 165 2.16 -24.35 2.42
N ASN A 166 1.92 -25.63 2.15
CA ASN A 166 2.70 -26.73 2.69
C ASN A 166 3.86 -27.06 1.75
N ARG A 167 5.09 -26.96 2.25
CA ARG A 167 6.32 -27.18 1.47
C ARG A 167 6.41 -28.61 0.95
N ASP A 168 5.96 -29.58 1.74
CA ASP A 168 6.09 -31.00 1.43
C ASP A 168 5.25 -31.40 0.20
N ASP A 169 4.25 -30.60 -0.15
CA ASP A 169 3.37 -30.84 -1.28
C ASP A 169 3.92 -30.28 -2.61
N PHE A 170 4.91 -29.37 -2.56
CA PHE A 170 5.37 -28.64 -3.75
C PHE A 170 5.87 -29.59 -4.84
N ALA A 171 6.78 -30.51 -4.49
CA ALA A 171 7.39 -31.43 -5.44
C ALA A 171 6.36 -32.37 -6.09
N TYR A 172 5.36 -32.82 -5.33
CA TYR A 172 4.29 -33.67 -5.86
C TYR A 172 3.38 -32.89 -6.81
N LEU A 173 2.97 -31.67 -6.43
CA LEU A 173 2.08 -30.85 -7.24
C LEU A 173 2.71 -30.42 -8.55
N PHE A 174 4.02 -30.14 -8.57
CA PHE A 174 4.77 -29.85 -9.79
C PHE A 174 4.63 -30.93 -10.86
N GLN A 175 4.53 -32.21 -10.47
CA GLN A 175 4.32 -33.32 -11.40
C GLN A 175 2.91 -33.38 -12.00
N THR A 176 1.95 -32.67 -11.42
CA THR A 176 0.54 -32.70 -11.86
C THR A 176 0.18 -31.58 -12.83
N MET A 177 1.03 -30.57 -12.95
CA MET A 177 0.77 -29.36 -13.72
C MET A 177 0.74 -29.62 -15.23
N GLN A 178 -0.15 -28.92 -15.92
CA GLN A 178 -0.32 -29.00 -17.36
C GLN A 178 0.06 -27.67 -18.03
N ALA A 179 0.23 -27.69 -19.35
CA ALA A 179 0.68 -26.51 -20.10
C ALA A 179 -0.33 -25.33 -20.04
N GLU A 180 -1.62 -25.63 -19.86
CA GLU A 180 -2.68 -24.63 -19.75
C GLU A 180 -2.84 -24.04 -18.34
N ASP A 181 -2.07 -24.52 -17.36
CA ASP A 181 -2.07 -23.97 -16.01
C ASP A 181 -1.16 -22.73 -15.92
N CYS A 182 -1.22 -22.03 -14.79
CA CYS A 182 -0.28 -20.96 -14.47
C CYS A 182 0.14 -21.05 -13.01
N CYS A 183 1.43 -20.84 -12.75
CA CYS A 183 1.98 -20.79 -11.40
C CYS A 183 2.36 -19.36 -11.01
N LEU A 184 2.00 -18.97 -9.80
CA LEU A 184 2.36 -17.71 -9.17
C LEU A 184 3.17 -18.00 -7.91
N PHE A 185 4.44 -17.61 -7.90
CA PHE A 185 5.35 -17.83 -6.80
C PHE A 185 5.51 -16.54 -5.99
N ILE A 186 5.16 -16.58 -4.72
CA ILE A 186 5.34 -15.46 -3.79
C ILE A 186 6.50 -15.78 -2.86
N SER A 187 7.64 -15.15 -3.09
CA SER A 187 8.83 -15.27 -2.24
C SER A 187 9.56 -13.94 -2.19
N TYR A 188 9.48 -13.25 -1.04
CA TYR A 188 10.11 -11.95 -0.87
C TYR A 188 11.63 -11.98 -1.14
N SER A 189 12.36 -12.97 -0.62
CA SER A 189 13.80 -13.09 -0.91
C SER A 189 14.10 -13.65 -2.30
N GLY A 190 13.16 -14.38 -2.91
CA GLY A 190 13.40 -15.12 -4.16
C GLY A 190 14.24 -16.40 -3.99
N GLU A 191 14.67 -16.69 -2.76
CA GLU A 191 15.57 -17.80 -2.43
C GLU A 191 14.84 -19.03 -1.86
N THR A 192 13.56 -18.89 -1.50
CA THR A 192 12.82 -19.96 -0.80
C THR A 192 12.81 -21.28 -1.55
N PHE A 193 12.67 -21.25 -2.88
CA PHE A 193 12.60 -22.47 -3.68
C PHE A 193 13.98 -23.08 -3.95
N ASP A 194 15.03 -22.25 -3.92
CA ASP A 194 16.41 -22.71 -4.04
C ASP A 194 16.87 -23.40 -2.76
N GLU A 195 16.54 -22.82 -1.59
CA GLU A 195 16.75 -23.45 -0.28
C GLU A 195 16.04 -24.81 -0.15
N LEU A 196 14.93 -25.00 -0.86
CA LEU A 196 14.19 -26.26 -0.92
C LEU A 196 14.71 -27.21 -2.01
N GLN A 197 15.74 -26.83 -2.77
CA GLN A 197 16.30 -27.60 -3.89
C GLN A 197 15.26 -27.91 -4.97
N LEU A 198 14.33 -26.98 -5.19
CA LEU A 198 13.23 -27.12 -6.16
C LEU A 198 13.45 -26.32 -7.46
N THR A 199 14.51 -25.51 -7.53
CA THR A 199 14.83 -24.64 -8.69
C THR A 199 14.86 -25.42 -10.00
N GLU A 200 15.53 -26.57 -10.04
CA GLU A 200 15.62 -27.39 -11.26
C GLU A 200 14.24 -27.87 -11.73
N ILE A 201 13.40 -28.36 -10.80
CA ILE A 201 12.05 -28.83 -11.11
C ILE A 201 11.19 -27.66 -11.62
N LEU A 202 11.25 -26.51 -10.94
CA LEU A 202 10.52 -25.29 -11.32
C LEU A 202 10.78 -24.87 -12.75
N CYS A 203 12.06 -24.85 -13.14
CA CYS A 203 12.51 -24.50 -14.47
C CYS A 203 11.96 -25.46 -15.56
N THR A 204 11.62 -26.71 -15.20
CA THR A 204 11.07 -27.72 -16.12
C THR A 204 9.54 -27.77 -16.22
N LEU A 205 8.80 -26.99 -15.41
CA LEU A 205 7.33 -27.01 -15.46
C LEU A 205 6.80 -26.66 -16.87
N PRO A 206 5.71 -27.28 -17.32
CA PRO A 206 5.16 -27.05 -18.67
C PRO A 206 4.35 -25.75 -18.78
N CYS A 207 4.00 -25.12 -17.65
CA CYS A 207 3.14 -23.96 -17.57
C CYS A 207 3.90 -22.63 -17.48
N LEU A 208 3.16 -21.52 -17.66
CA LEU A 208 3.69 -20.19 -17.41
C LEU A 208 3.85 -19.93 -15.91
N ARG A 209 5.00 -19.37 -15.54
CA ARG A 209 5.39 -19.13 -14.15
C ARG A 209 5.60 -17.63 -13.92
N ILE A 210 5.00 -17.09 -12.88
CA ILE A 210 5.06 -15.67 -12.50
C ILE A 210 5.73 -15.59 -11.12
N SER A 211 6.66 -14.66 -10.92
CA SER A 211 7.29 -14.39 -9.62
C SER A 211 6.84 -13.07 -9.03
N LEU A 212 6.43 -13.06 -7.75
CA LEU A 212 6.35 -11.89 -6.88
C LEU A 212 7.52 -11.96 -5.90
N THR A 213 8.53 -11.12 -6.10
CA THR A 213 9.78 -11.17 -5.34
C THR A 213 10.44 -9.81 -5.20
N SER A 214 11.45 -9.68 -4.35
CA SER A 214 12.20 -8.43 -4.19
C SER A 214 12.91 -8.02 -5.49
N TYR A 215 13.11 -6.71 -5.68
CA TYR A 215 13.90 -6.18 -6.81
C TYR A 215 15.40 -6.40 -6.61
N THR A 216 15.83 -7.66 -6.64
CA THR A 216 17.21 -8.11 -6.45
C THR A 216 17.55 -9.17 -7.48
N ASN A 217 18.83 -9.51 -7.61
CA ASN A 217 19.21 -10.71 -8.36
C ASN A 217 18.98 -11.93 -7.46
N ASN A 218 18.04 -12.80 -7.83
CA ASN A 218 17.66 -13.98 -7.04
C ASN A 218 17.31 -15.19 -7.94
N HIS A 219 17.35 -16.38 -7.35
CA HIS A 219 17.18 -17.63 -8.11
C HIS A 219 15.78 -17.79 -8.72
N LEU A 220 14.72 -17.29 -8.07
CA LEU A 220 13.34 -17.42 -8.55
C LEU A 220 13.12 -16.74 -9.92
N ILE A 221 13.77 -15.60 -10.16
CA ILE A 221 13.68 -14.91 -11.46
C ILE A 221 14.20 -15.81 -12.59
N SER A 222 15.26 -16.60 -12.36
CA SER A 222 15.84 -17.47 -13.39
C SER A 222 14.90 -18.60 -13.85
N CYS A 223 13.93 -19.00 -13.03
CA CYS A 223 12.98 -20.06 -13.35
C CYS A 223 11.56 -19.57 -13.67
N THR A 224 11.34 -18.26 -13.77
CA THR A 224 10.01 -17.70 -14.06
C THR A 224 9.97 -16.94 -15.38
N ASN A 225 8.78 -16.72 -15.93
CA ASN A 225 8.56 -16.11 -17.24
C ASN A 225 8.13 -14.63 -17.16
N ALA A 226 7.50 -14.24 -16.05
CA ALA A 226 7.06 -12.88 -15.78
C ALA A 226 7.40 -12.48 -14.34
N HIS A 227 7.91 -11.27 -14.16
CA HIS A 227 8.47 -10.82 -12.88
C HIS A 227 7.78 -9.55 -12.37
N LEU A 228 7.17 -9.64 -11.19
CA LEU A 228 6.64 -8.50 -10.45
C LEU A 228 7.48 -8.28 -9.20
N TYR A 229 7.89 -7.04 -9.01
CA TYR A 229 8.90 -6.69 -8.02
C TYR A 229 8.32 -5.97 -6.80
N ILE A 230 8.88 -6.31 -5.65
CA ILE A 230 8.59 -5.72 -4.34
C ILE A 230 9.82 -4.93 -3.89
N PRO A 231 9.66 -3.74 -3.30
CA PRO A 231 10.78 -3.00 -2.70
C PRO A 231 11.48 -3.80 -1.59
N GLU A 232 12.82 -3.78 -1.57
CA GLU A 232 13.60 -4.46 -0.54
C GLU A 232 13.76 -3.58 0.72
N CYS A 233 12.69 -3.39 1.48
CA CYS A 233 12.70 -2.56 2.69
C CYS A 233 12.89 -3.38 3.98
N GLU A 234 12.47 -4.64 3.98
CA GLU A 234 12.48 -5.52 5.14
C GLU A 234 13.67 -6.51 5.11
N LYS A 235 14.33 -6.67 6.25
CA LYS A 235 15.35 -7.69 6.50
C LYS A 235 14.68 -8.97 6.99
N ARG A 236 15.17 -10.12 6.50
CA ARG A 236 14.57 -11.44 6.75
C ARG A 236 14.38 -11.80 8.24
N TYR A 237 15.36 -11.49 9.09
CA TYR A 237 15.39 -11.92 10.49
C TYR A 237 15.30 -10.78 11.52
N ALA A 238 15.41 -9.52 11.09
CA ALA A 238 15.45 -8.38 12.01
C ALA A 238 14.09 -7.70 12.20
N LYS A 239 13.11 -8.02 11.36
CA LYS A 239 11.79 -7.40 11.40
C LYS A 239 10.88 -7.97 12.47
N ILE A 240 10.11 -7.10 13.11
CA ILE A 240 9.11 -7.49 14.12
C ILE A 240 7.77 -7.90 13.50
N GLY A 241 7.56 -7.62 12.22
CA GLY A 241 6.33 -7.89 11.49
C GLY A 241 6.51 -7.68 9.98
N HIS A 242 5.51 -8.08 9.21
CA HIS A 242 5.46 -7.85 7.77
C HIS A 242 4.48 -6.71 7.50
N PHE A 243 4.99 -5.48 7.44
CA PHE A 243 4.19 -4.30 7.16
C PHE A 243 4.34 -3.92 5.68
N SER A 244 5.57 -3.55 5.29
CA SER A 244 5.92 -3.10 3.95
C SER A 244 5.76 -4.20 2.89
N SER A 245 6.31 -5.39 3.16
CA SER A 245 6.27 -6.50 2.20
C SER A 245 4.84 -7.04 1.99
N ASN A 246 4.03 -7.03 3.05
CA ASN A 246 2.67 -7.57 3.00
C ASN A 246 1.74 -6.66 2.19
N ILE A 247 1.78 -5.35 2.43
CA ILE A 247 0.98 -4.39 1.67
C ILE A 247 1.42 -4.33 0.19
N ALA A 248 2.71 -4.49 -0.09
CA ALA A 248 3.23 -4.55 -1.45
C ALA A 248 2.74 -5.79 -2.22
N ILE A 249 2.78 -6.98 -1.59
CA ILE A 249 2.23 -8.21 -2.17
C ILE A 249 0.73 -8.05 -2.44
N HIS A 250 -0.02 -7.53 -1.45
CA HIS A 250 -1.45 -7.33 -1.59
C HIS A 250 -1.78 -6.38 -2.74
N TYR A 251 -1.07 -5.26 -2.81
CA TYR A 251 -1.21 -4.28 -3.90
C TYR A 251 -0.94 -4.89 -5.28
N LEU A 252 0.13 -5.66 -5.45
CA LEU A 252 0.44 -6.33 -6.73
C LEU A 252 -0.64 -7.33 -7.13
N LEU A 253 -1.18 -8.09 -6.18
CA LEU A 253 -2.28 -9.03 -6.44
C LEU A 253 -3.57 -8.29 -6.84
N ASP A 254 -3.84 -7.12 -6.25
CA ASP A 254 -4.98 -6.27 -6.63
C ASP A 254 -4.83 -5.70 -8.04
N VAL A 255 -3.64 -5.22 -8.38
CA VAL A 255 -3.33 -4.76 -9.74
C VAL A 255 -3.50 -5.90 -10.73
N LEU A 256 -2.95 -7.09 -10.45
CA LEU A 256 -3.11 -8.28 -11.29
C LEU A 256 -4.58 -8.66 -11.48
N PHE A 257 -5.36 -8.71 -10.39
CA PHE A 257 -6.78 -9.00 -10.47
C PHE A 257 -7.51 -7.98 -11.36
N ALA A 258 -7.27 -6.68 -11.14
CA ALA A 258 -7.88 -5.62 -11.93
C ALA A 258 -7.53 -5.73 -13.42
N CYS A 259 -6.28 -6.03 -13.75
CA CYS A 259 -5.83 -6.24 -15.12
C CYS A 259 -6.47 -7.48 -15.76
N VAL A 260 -6.56 -8.60 -15.04
CA VAL A 260 -7.23 -9.83 -15.53
C VAL A 260 -8.72 -9.59 -15.72
N PHE A 261 -9.36 -8.87 -14.79
CA PHE A 261 -10.77 -8.46 -14.92
C PHE A 261 -10.96 -7.63 -16.19
N ALA A 262 -10.11 -6.62 -16.41
CA ALA A 262 -10.19 -5.71 -17.56
C ALA A 262 -9.93 -6.40 -18.90
N HIS A 263 -9.10 -7.45 -18.94
CA HIS A 263 -8.77 -8.17 -20.17
C HIS A 263 -10.02 -8.79 -20.85
N HIS A 264 -10.98 -9.26 -20.06
CA HIS A 264 -12.29 -9.75 -20.52
C HIS A 264 -13.44 -9.01 -19.84
N TYR A 265 -13.37 -7.67 -19.83
CA TYR A 265 -14.26 -6.83 -19.02
C TYR A 265 -15.75 -7.14 -19.21
N SER A 266 -16.24 -7.18 -20.46
CA SER A 266 -17.66 -7.43 -20.76
C SER A 266 -18.11 -8.81 -20.26
N ASP A 267 -17.36 -9.86 -20.61
CA ASP A 267 -17.68 -11.23 -20.21
C ASP A 267 -17.65 -11.40 -18.68
N ASN A 268 -16.67 -10.79 -18.02
CA ASN A 268 -16.53 -10.83 -16.56
C ASN A 268 -17.67 -10.06 -15.87
N MET A 269 -18.08 -8.93 -16.42
CA MET A 269 -19.25 -8.19 -15.94
C MET A 269 -20.54 -9.00 -16.09
N ASP A 270 -20.73 -9.67 -17.22
CA ASP A 270 -21.95 -10.45 -17.48
C ASP A 270 -22.00 -11.72 -16.62
N LYS A 271 -20.87 -12.42 -16.47
CA LYS A 271 -20.71 -13.52 -15.51
C LYS A 271 -21.11 -13.10 -14.08
N ARG A 272 -20.70 -11.89 -13.66
CA ARG A 272 -21.04 -11.36 -12.34
C ARG A 272 -22.52 -11.01 -12.21
N LYS A 273 -23.14 -10.42 -13.23
CA LYS A 273 -24.60 -10.18 -13.23
C LYS A 273 -25.37 -11.49 -13.11
N MET A 274 -25.02 -12.48 -13.94
CA MET A 274 -25.66 -13.79 -13.94
C MET A 274 -25.52 -14.49 -12.57
N TYR A 275 -24.36 -14.38 -11.93
CA TYR A 275 -24.16 -14.89 -10.56
C TYR A 275 -25.13 -14.23 -9.57
N ILE A 276 -25.21 -12.90 -9.54
CA ILE A 276 -26.10 -12.16 -8.62
C ILE A 276 -27.58 -12.52 -8.86
N GLU A 277 -27.98 -12.62 -10.13
CA GLU A 277 -29.36 -13.00 -10.49
C GLU A 277 -29.70 -14.43 -10.02
N THR A 278 -28.74 -15.36 -10.10
CA THR A 278 -28.96 -16.77 -9.74
C THR A 278 -28.83 -17.07 -8.25
N THR A 279 -28.00 -16.34 -7.49
CA THR A 279 -27.77 -16.62 -6.07
C THR A 279 -28.48 -15.67 -5.12
N ASP A 280 -28.55 -14.38 -5.45
CA ASP A 280 -28.98 -13.34 -4.51
C ASP A 280 -30.45 -12.93 -4.74
N PHE A 281 -30.98 -13.12 -5.95
CA PHE A 281 -32.37 -12.80 -6.31
C PHE A 281 -33.11 -13.89 -7.12
N PRO A 282 -33.10 -15.17 -6.69
CA PRO A 282 -33.62 -16.28 -7.50
C PRO A 282 -35.13 -16.22 -7.84
N HIS A 283 -35.93 -15.36 -7.18
CA HIS A 283 -37.40 -15.34 -7.31
C HIS A 283 -38.01 -14.04 -7.84
N ARG A 284 -37.22 -13.14 -8.45
CA ARG A 284 -37.76 -11.87 -8.99
C ARG A 284 -38.41 -11.97 -10.38
N PHE A 285 -38.37 -13.14 -11.03
CA PHE A 285 -38.91 -13.33 -12.39
C PHE A 285 -40.03 -14.37 -12.50
N ASP A 286 -40.54 -14.89 -11.36
CA ASP A 286 -41.65 -15.86 -11.30
C ASP A 286 -43.00 -15.23 -10.85
N GLN A 287 -43.19 -13.92 -10.98
CA GLN A 287 -44.46 -13.23 -10.70
C GLN A 287 -44.90 -12.30 -11.84
#